data_AF-A0A453APX1-F1
#
_entry.id   AF-A0A453APX1-F1
#
_cell.length_a   1.000
_cell.length_b   1.000
_cell.length_c   1.000
_cell.angle_alpha   90.00
_cell.angle_beta   90.00
_cell.angle_gamma   90.00
#
_symmetry.space_group_name_H-M   'P 1'
#
loop_
_entity.id
_entity.type
_entity.pdbx_description
1 polymer ?
#
loop_
_entity_poly.entity_id
_entity_poly.type
_entity_poly.pdbx_seq_one_letter_code
_entity_poly.pdbx_strand_id
1 'polypeptide(L)'
;MFYFVYYLSLQPYIIDATLSENSSYGGFEHSGIPDGIPQLEEYLAVYCSMSARPWPAANWKFYIAFSLFRGASIYAGVYHRWTMGNASGGERARFAGKAANVMVDCAWDYINRENVLRAHPATGMHVSKAPRQGFHVEQEDSTLTNGQGKFVPSEKVMQLRQKIMKFMKDHIYPKEDELYKHAQSTSRWTIHPEEENLKALAKEEGLWNLFIPLDSAARARKLLLEDQSHVSAGSSNDLLLGAGLTNLEYGYLCEIMGRSVWAPQIFNCGAPDTGNMEVLLRYGTKEQQKQWLVPLLEGKIRSGFAMTEPQVASSDATNIECAVSRAGRFLCDKWQEMVDQWGYGPEV
;
A
#
# COMPACT_ATOMS: atom_id res chain seq x y z
N MET A 1 12.71 -3.55 -3.66
CA MET A 1 11.29 -3.81 -3.32
C MET A 1 10.35 -3.39 -4.45
N PHE A 2 10.46 -2.16 -4.99
CA PHE A 2 9.64 -1.69 -6.14
C PHE A 2 9.68 -2.61 -7.39
N TYR A 3 10.85 -3.15 -7.74
CA TYR A 3 10.99 -4.14 -8.81
C TYR A 3 10.12 -5.37 -8.64
N PHE A 4 10.01 -5.86 -7.40
CA PHE A 4 9.31 -7.10 -7.11
C PHE A 4 7.80 -6.94 -7.27
N VAL A 5 7.27 -5.77 -6.88
CA VAL A 5 5.83 -5.47 -6.99
C VAL A 5 5.41 -5.30 -8.44
N TYR A 6 6.17 -4.55 -9.24
CA TYR A 6 5.91 -4.40 -10.68
C TYR A 6 6.05 -5.72 -11.45
N TYR A 7 7.06 -6.53 -11.10
CA TYR A 7 7.29 -7.83 -11.72
C TYR A 7 6.18 -8.84 -11.40
N LEU A 8 5.65 -8.83 -10.16
CA LEU A 8 4.52 -9.68 -9.78
C LEU A 8 3.21 -9.25 -10.44
N SER A 9 2.94 -7.94 -10.58
CA SER A 9 1.70 -7.47 -11.22
C SER A 9 1.64 -7.76 -12.72
N LEU A 10 2.81 -7.89 -13.38
CA LEU A 10 2.91 -8.31 -14.76
C LEU A 10 3.10 -9.83 -14.94
N GLN A 11 3.23 -10.59 -13.86
CA GLN A 11 3.48 -12.04 -13.88
C GLN A 11 2.53 -12.84 -14.79
N PRO A 12 1.22 -12.53 -14.89
CA PRO A 12 0.32 -13.22 -15.83
C PRO A 12 0.67 -13.04 -17.30
N TYR A 13 1.43 -12.00 -17.66
CA TYR A 13 1.92 -11.74 -19.01
C TYR A 13 3.33 -12.32 -19.23
N ILE A 14 4.04 -12.67 -18.15
CA ILE A 14 5.42 -13.17 -18.14
C ILE A 14 5.46 -14.71 -18.14
N ILE A 15 4.53 -15.33 -17.42
CA ILE A 15 4.43 -16.78 -17.27
C ILE A 15 3.03 -17.18 -17.71
N ASP A 16 2.94 -17.85 -18.85
CA ASP A 16 1.71 -18.50 -19.28
C ASP A 16 1.45 -19.71 -18.36
N ALA A 17 0.81 -19.44 -17.23
CA ALA A 17 0.42 -20.45 -16.26
C ALA A 17 -0.90 -21.14 -16.64
N THR A 18 -1.36 -21.08 -17.90
CA THR A 18 -2.59 -21.76 -18.33
C THR A 18 -2.49 -23.30 -18.38
N LEU A 19 -1.40 -23.89 -17.88
CA LEU A 19 -1.26 -25.33 -17.64
C LEU A 19 -1.42 -26.20 -18.90
N SER A 20 -1.07 -25.73 -20.10
CA SER A 20 -0.93 -26.63 -21.26
C SER A 20 0.34 -27.49 -21.15
N GLU A 21 0.32 -28.70 -21.72
CA GLU A 21 1.41 -29.70 -21.64
C GLU A 21 2.73 -29.24 -22.29
N ASN A 22 2.72 -28.10 -23.01
CA ASN A 22 3.88 -27.53 -23.72
C ASN A 22 4.14 -26.06 -23.34
N SER A 23 3.99 -25.71 -22.06
CA SER A 23 4.30 -24.35 -21.59
C SER A 23 5.82 -24.11 -21.59
N SER A 24 6.31 -23.47 -22.66
CA SER A 24 7.66 -22.90 -22.71
C SER A 24 7.65 -21.46 -22.19
N TYR A 25 8.77 -21.00 -21.67
CA TYR A 25 8.93 -19.63 -21.17
C TYR A 25 8.65 -18.62 -22.29
N GLY A 26 7.54 -17.90 -22.20
CA GLY A 26 7.20 -16.80 -23.12
C GLY A 26 8.02 -15.53 -22.87
N GLY A 27 8.53 -15.33 -21.65
CA GLY A 27 9.35 -14.17 -21.30
C GLY A 27 8.68 -12.81 -21.57
N PHE A 28 9.40 -11.72 -21.32
CA PHE A 28 8.95 -10.38 -21.72
C PHE A 28 9.05 -10.17 -23.24
N GLU A 29 9.87 -11.00 -23.89
CA GLU A 29 10.30 -10.86 -25.27
C GLU A 29 9.40 -11.56 -26.30
N HIS A 30 8.44 -12.40 -25.89
CA HIS A 30 7.57 -13.13 -26.83
C HIS A 30 6.07 -12.82 -26.68
N SER A 31 5.60 -12.40 -25.51
CA SER A 31 4.25 -11.86 -25.32
C SER A 31 4.27 -10.36 -25.59
N GLY A 32 3.66 -9.92 -26.68
CA GLY A 32 3.47 -8.49 -26.93
C GLY A 32 2.79 -7.83 -25.73
N ILE A 33 3.45 -6.84 -25.12
CA ILE A 33 2.88 -6.07 -24.02
C ILE A 33 1.84 -5.08 -24.60
N PRO A 34 0.66 -4.90 -23.98
CA PRO A 34 -0.30 -3.89 -24.42
C PRO A 34 0.29 -2.49 -24.57
N ASP A 35 -0.23 -1.72 -25.53
CA ASP A 35 0.15 -0.33 -25.76
C ASP A 35 0.08 0.49 -24.46
N GLY A 36 1.12 1.26 -24.19
CA GLY A 36 1.24 2.12 -22.99
C GLY A 36 1.95 1.50 -21.79
N ILE A 37 2.33 0.22 -21.84
CA ILE A 37 3.18 -0.41 -20.83
C ILE A 37 4.62 -0.46 -21.36
N PRO A 38 5.61 0.10 -20.63
CA PRO A 38 7.01 0.05 -21.05
C PRO A 38 7.53 -1.38 -21.19
N GLN A 39 8.38 -1.60 -22.19
CA GLN A 39 9.14 -2.85 -22.31
C GLN A 39 10.09 -3.02 -21.13
N LEU A 40 10.49 -4.27 -20.83
CA LEU A 40 11.39 -4.55 -19.71
C LEU A 40 12.71 -3.76 -19.81
N GLU A 41 13.28 -3.66 -21.00
CA GLU A 41 14.50 -2.91 -21.25
C GLU A 41 14.31 -1.41 -20.97
N GLU A 42 13.14 -0.85 -21.32
CA GLU A 42 12.77 0.54 -21.07
C GLU A 42 12.65 0.83 -19.58
N TYR A 43 11.93 -0.04 -18.87
CA TYR A 43 11.81 0.07 -17.43
C TYR A 43 13.17 -0.03 -16.72
N LEU A 44 14.01 -0.99 -17.11
CA LEU A 44 15.33 -1.19 -16.52
C LEU A 44 16.28 -0.03 -16.83
N ALA A 45 16.25 0.53 -18.05
CA ALA A 45 17.03 1.70 -18.42
C ALA A 45 16.64 2.94 -17.60
N VAL A 46 15.33 3.19 -17.43
CA VAL A 46 14.82 4.27 -16.58
C VAL A 46 15.29 4.07 -15.14
N TYR A 47 15.15 2.87 -14.57
CA TYR A 47 15.63 2.63 -13.22
C TYR A 47 17.14 2.81 -13.07
N CYS A 48 17.97 2.28 -13.97
CA CYS A 48 19.42 2.46 -13.91
C CYS A 48 19.77 3.95 -13.88
N SER A 49 19.11 4.75 -14.72
CA SER A 49 19.24 6.21 -14.72
C SER A 49 18.83 6.85 -13.39
N MET A 50 17.63 6.54 -12.89
CA MET A 50 17.06 7.12 -11.66
C MET A 50 17.85 6.73 -10.40
N SER A 51 18.32 5.48 -10.35
CA SER A 51 19.06 4.94 -9.21
C SER A 51 20.57 5.14 -9.31
N ALA A 52 21.05 5.84 -10.35
CA ALA A 52 22.47 6.02 -10.65
C ALA A 52 23.27 4.69 -10.71
N ARG A 53 22.62 3.63 -11.20
CA ARG A 53 23.25 2.31 -11.38
C ARG A 53 23.70 2.13 -12.83
N PRO A 54 24.82 1.43 -13.07
CA PRO A 54 25.31 1.19 -14.43
C PRO A 54 24.35 0.29 -15.22
N TRP A 55 24.30 0.51 -16.54
CA TRP A 55 23.73 -0.42 -17.50
C TRP A 55 24.84 -1.24 -18.17
N PRO A 56 24.61 -2.53 -18.49
CA PRO A 56 23.46 -3.33 -18.05
C PRO A 56 23.52 -3.61 -16.55
N ALA A 57 22.37 -3.79 -15.92
CA ALA A 57 22.33 -4.06 -14.48
C ALA A 57 23.11 -5.34 -14.16
N ALA A 58 24.19 -5.20 -13.37
CA ALA A 58 24.96 -6.34 -12.91
C ALA A 58 24.05 -7.32 -12.16
N ASN A 59 24.27 -8.63 -12.35
CA ASN A 59 23.48 -9.71 -11.74
C ASN A 59 21.99 -9.73 -12.15
N TRP A 60 21.63 -9.18 -13.31
CA TRP A 60 20.23 -9.21 -13.79
C TRP A 60 19.64 -10.63 -13.83
N LYS A 61 20.40 -11.61 -14.36
CA LYS A 61 20.01 -13.03 -14.34
C LYS A 61 19.68 -13.54 -12.94
N PHE A 62 20.50 -13.18 -11.95
CA PHE A 62 20.25 -13.56 -10.56
C PHE A 62 18.94 -12.97 -10.05
N TYR A 63 18.66 -11.68 -10.31
CA TYR A 63 17.42 -11.06 -9.82
C TYR A 63 16.17 -11.69 -10.42
N ILE A 64 16.19 -12.00 -11.71
CA ILE A 64 15.07 -12.67 -12.38
C ILE A 64 14.91 -14.10 -11.86
N ALA A 65 16.00 -14.87 -11.83
CA ALA A 65 15.98 -16.24 -11.29
C ALA A 65 15.52 -16.29 -9.83
N PHE A 66 16.04 -15.40 -8.97
CA PHE A 66 15.63 -15.28 -7.58
C PHE A 66 14.13 -14.97 -7.45
N SER A 67 13.59 -14.10 -8.30
CA SER A 67 12.17 -13.76 -8.30
C SER A 67 11.31 -14.95 -8.72
N LEU A 68 11.74 -15.71 -9.74
CA LEU A 68 11.06 -16.94 -10.21
C LEU A 68 11.11 -18.04 -9.15
N PHE A 69 12.27 -18.33 -8.55
CA PHE A 69 12.39 -19.30 -7.46
C PHE A 69 11.59 -18.89 -6.22
N ARG A 70 11.55 -17.60 -5.89
CA ARG A 70 10.70 -17.10 -4.81
C ARG A 70 9.23 -17.32 -5.13
N GLY A 71 8.79 -17.04 -6.35
CA GLY A 71 7.45 -17.40 -6.82
C GLY A 71 7.17 -18.90 -6.67
N ALA A 72 8.08 -19.75 -7.14
CA ALA A 72 7.97 -21.21 -7.01
C ALA A 72 7.80 -21.65 -5.55
N SER A 73 8.57 -21.06 -4.62
CA SER A 73 8.45 -21.37 -3.19
C SER A 73 7.08 -21.03 -2.60
N ILE A 74 6.45 -19.94 -3.07
CA ILE A 74 5.10 -19.55 -2.65
C ILE A 74 4.08 -20.58 -3.14
N TYR A 75 4.14 -20.96 -4.42
CA TYR A 75 3.27 -21.97 -5.00
C TYR A 75 3.47 -23.36 -4.38
N ALA A 76 4.72 -23.74 -4.09
CA ALA A 76 5.03 -24.96 -3.35
C ALA A 76 4.41 -24.94 -1.94
N GLY A 77 4.47 -23.81 -1.24
CA GLY A 77 3.81 -23.62 0.06
C GLY A 77 2.28 -23.70 -0.03
N VAL A 78 1.67 -23.17 -1.09
CA VAL A 78 0.22 -23.29 -1.34
C VAL A 78 -0.16 -24.75 -1.61
N TYR A 79 0.63 -25.47 -2.43
CA TYR A 79 0.41 -26.88 -2.70
C TYR A 79 0.55 -27.74 -1.43
N HIS A 80 1.56 -27.47 -0.61
CA HIS A 80 1.74 -28.16 0.66
C HIS A 80 0.54 -27.96 1.60
N ARG A 81 0.04 -26.73 1.73
CA ARG A 81 -1.20 -26.46 2.47
C ARG A 81 -2.40 -27.22 1.91
N TRP A 82 -2.49 -27.37 0.58
CA TRP A 82 -3.56 -28.17 -0.03
C TRP A 82 -3.43 -29.66 0.35
N THR A 83 -2.22 -30.22 0.33
CA THR A 83 -1.99 -31.61 0.77
C THR A 83 -2.35 -31.84 2.24
N MET A 84 -2.27 -30.79 3.07
CA MET A 84 -2.66 -30.80 4.48
C MET A 84 -4.16 -30.48 4.70
N GLY A 85 -4.92 -30.19 3.65
CA GLY A 85 -6.34 -29.85 3.73
C GLY A 85 -6.66 -28.44 4.23
N ASN A 86 -5.68 -27.55 4.34
CA ASN A 86 -5.84 -26.19 4.93
C ASN A 86 -5.52 -25.05 3.94
N ALA A 87 -5.55 -25.31 2.63
CA ALA A 87 -5.39 -24.26 1.63
C ALA A 87 -6.68 -23.46 1.43
N SER A 88 -6.61 -22.14 1.58
CA SER A 88 -7.73 -21.20 1.37
C SER A 88 -8.32 -21.25 -0.06
N GLY A 89 -7.54 -21.73 -1.05
CA GLY A 89 -7.98 -21.89 -2.44
C GLY A 89 -8.79 -23.17 -2.72
N GLY A 90 -8.99 -24.04 -1.72
CA GLY A 90 -9.67 -25.32 -1.87
C GLY A 90 -9.06 -26.20 -2.98
N GLU A 91 -9.89 -26.87 -3.77
CA GLU A 91 -9.47 -27.74 -4.89
C GLU A 91 -8.55 -27.04 -5.90
N ARG A 92 -8.67 -25.71 -6.10
CA ARG A 92 -7.81 -24.99 -7.06
C ARG A 92 -6.34 -25.01 -6.63
N ALA A 93 -6.06 -25.10 -5.34
CA ALA A 93 -4.70 -25.11 -4.80
C ALA A 93 -3.91 -26.38 -5.19
N ARG A 94 -4.57 -27.46 -5.65
CA ARG A 94 -3.91 -28.67 -6.17
C ARG A 94 -3.00 -28.39 -7.35
N PHE A 95 -3.32 -27.36 -8.15
CA PHE A 95 -2.54 -26.98 -9.33
C PHE A 95 -1.32 -26.13 -9.01
N ALA A 96 -1.19 -25.64 -7.77
CA ALA A 96 -0.06 -24.82 -7.36
C ALA A 96 1.28 -25.57 -7.50
N GLY A 97 1.30 -26.90 -7.30
CA GLY A 97 2.51 -27.70 -7.52
C GLY A 97 2.99 -27.65 -8.97
N LYS A 98 2.07 -27.73 -9.94
CA LYS A 98 2.41 -27.59 -11.37
C LYS A 98 2.94 -26.20 -11.68
N ALA A 99 2.32 -25.15 -11.14
CA ALA A 99 2.81 -23.77 -11.30
C ALA A 99 4.21 -23.57 -10.69
N ALA A 100 4.49 -24.19 -9.55
CA ALA A 100 5.82 -24.15 -8.93
C ALA A 100 6.90 -24.76 -9.84
N ASN A 101 6.62 -25.93 -10.44
CA ASN A 101 7.56 -26.58 -11.37
C ASN A 101 7.82 -25.72 -12.61
N VAL A 102 6.76 -25.17 -13.23
CA VAL A 102 6.92 -24.26 -14.38
C VAL A 102 7.82 -23.07 -14.03
N MET A 103 7.67 -22.49 -12.84
CA MET A 103 8.55 -21.38 -12.40
C MET A 103 10.00 -21.81 -12.21
N VAL A 104 10.24 -23.02 -11.70
CA VAL A 104 11.60 -23.59 -11.58
C VAL A 104 12.22 -23.80 -12.95
N ASP A 105 11.48 -24.40 -13.88
CA ASP A 105 11.95 -24.66 -15.25
C ASP A 105 12.26 -23.35 -15.96
N CYS A 106 11.37 -22.37 -15.87
CA CYS A 106 11.59 -21.01 -16.40
C CYS A 106 12.84 -20.35 -15.81
N ALA A 107 13.10 -20.52 -14.50
CA ALA A 107 14.28 -19.96 -13.86
C ALA A 107 15.56 -20.59 -14.40
N TRP A 108 15.58 -21.91 -14.56
CA TRP A 108 16.71 -22.63 -15.14
C TRP A 108 16.98 -22.24 -16.58
N ASP A 109 15.93 -22.17 -17.39
CA ASP A 109 16.03 -21.77 -18.80
C ASP A 109 16.61 -20.35 -18.90
N TYR A 110 16.14 -19.41 -18.08
CA TYR A 110 16.64 -18.04 -18.05
C TYR A 110 18.10 -17.92 -17.61
N ILE A 111 18.53 -18.71 -16.62
CA ILE A 111 19.92 -18.76 -16.15
C ILE A 111 20.86 -19.21 -17.28
N ASN A 112 20.44 -20.22 -18.05
CA ASN A 112 21.26 -20.87 -19.07
C ASN A 112 21.40 -20.06 -20.37
N ARG A 113 20.59 -19.01 -20.59
CA ARG A 113 20.74 -18.11 -21.73
C ARG A 113 22.09 -17.42 -21.70
N GLU A 114 22.81 -17.33 -22.81
CA GLU A 114 24.11 -16.62 -22.84
C GLU A 114 23.93 -15.12 -22.56
N ASN A 115 23.03 -14.47 -23.29
CA ASN A 115 22.77 -13.03 -23.20
C ASN A 115 21.28 -12.78 -22.92
N VAL A 116 20.98 -11.94 -21.92
CA VAL A 116 19.60 -11.57 -21.52
C VAL A 116 19.33 -10.08 -21.56
N LEU A 117 20.37 -9.26 -21.71
CA LEU A 117 20.30 -7.82 -21.89
C LEU A 117 21.29 -7.42 -22.98
N ARG A 118 20.95 -6.38 -23.75
CA ARG A 118 21.87 -5.78 -24.73
C ARG A 118 23.00 -5.03 -24.02
N ALA A 119 24.16 -4.95 -24.67
CA ALA A 119 25.31 -4.18 -24.17
C ALA A 119 24.98 -2.69 -23.98
N HIS A 120 24.09 -2.15 -24.83
CA HIS A 120 23.60 -0.78 -24.77
C HIS A 120 22.06 -0.79 -24.79
N PRO A 121 21.39 0.17 -24.11
CA PRO A 121 19.96 0.38 -24.29
C PRO A 121 19.64 0.65 -25.77
N ALA A 122 18.47 0.24 -26.25
CA ALA A 122 18.08 0.45 -27.64
C ALA A 122 18.10 1.94 -28.02
N THR A 123 18.64 2.24 -29.21
CA THR A 123 18.73 3.59 -29.76
C THR A 123 17.33 4.15 -29.99
N GLY A 124 17.01 5.31 -29.40
CA GLY A 124 15.66 5.89 -29.43
C GLY A 124 14.88 5.73 -28.12
N MET A 125 15.38 4.95 -27.17
CA MET A 125 14.90 5.00 -25.78
C MET A 125 15.34 6.34 -25.20
N HIS A 126 14.46 7.34 -25.28
CA HIS A 126 14.61 8.57 -24.53
C HIS A 126 14.49 8.19 -23.05
N VAL A 127 15.63 7.84 -22.43
CA VAL A 127 15.87 8.19 -21.04
C VAL A 127 15.95 9.71 -21.06
N SER A 128 14.79 10.36 -21.14
CA SER A 128 14.63 11.73 -20.70
C SER A 128 15.41 11.78 -19.39
N LYS A 129 16.48 12.59 -19.34
CA LYS A 129 17.22 12.82 -18.11
C LYS A 129 16.18 13.26 -17.11
N ALA A 130 15.65 12.31 -16.35
CA ALA A 130 14.70 12.64 -15.33
C ALA A 130 15.51 13.52 -14.39
N PRO A 131 15.11 14.79 -14.23
CA PRO A 131 15.86 15.65 -13.37
C PRO A 131 15.87 14.96 -12.02
N ARG A 132 17.03 14.83 -11.37
CA ARG A 132 17.08 14.46 -9.95
C ARG A 132 16.22 15.38 -9.07
N GLN A 133 15.75 16.49 -9.64
CA GLN A 133 14.82 17.48 -9.09
C GLN A 133 13.36 17.34 -9.58
N GLY A 134 12.99 16.27 -10.29
CA GLY A 134 11.82 16.26 -11.18
C GLY A 134 10.71 15.25 -10.89
N PHE A 135 10.82 14.35 -9.90
CA PHE A 135 9.67 13.50 -9.52
C PHE A 135 8.49 14.30 -8.91
N HIS A 136 8.72 15.59 -8.63
CA HIS A 136 7.74 16.51 -8.05
C HIS A 136 7.18 17.53 -9.05
N VAL A 137 7.53 17.43 -10.33
CA VAL A 137 7.04 18.34 -11.37
C VAL A 137 6.39 17.52 -12.46
N GLU A 138 5.11 17.21 -12.28
CA GLU A 138 4.25 16.99 -13.44
C GLU A 138 4.26 18.30 -14.23
N GLN A 139 4.68 18.27 -15.50
CA GLN A 139 4.30 19.32 -16.43
C GLN A 139 2.78 19.33 -16.43
N GLU A 140 2.17 20.46 -16.07
CA GLU A 140 0.74 20.71 -16.23
C GLU A 140 0.43 20.57 -17.73
N ASP A 141 0.16 19.34 -18.17
CA ASP A 141 -0.38 19.11 -19.49
C ASP A 141 -1.85 19.55 -19.42
N SER A 142 -2.03 20.84 -19.70
CA SER A 142 -3.30 21.57 -19.78
C SER A 142 -4.32 20.99 -20.79
N THR A 143 -4.07 19.79 -21.30
CA THR A 143 -4.82 19.08 -22.34
C THR A 143 -5.87 18.09 -21.78
N LEU A 144 -5.94 17.88 -20.46
CA LEU A 144 -6.98 17.02 -19.83
C LEU A 144 -8.39 17.62 -19.81
N THR A 145 -8.62 18.76 -20.47
CA THR A 145 -9.91 19.49 -20.43
C THR A 145 -11.02 18.88 -21.30
N ASN A 146 -10.77 17.82 -22.07
CA ASN A 146 -11.78 17.24 -23.00
C ASN A 146 -12.12 15.75 -22.79
N GLY A 147 -11.73 15.13 -21.68
CA GLY A 147 -11.94 13.69 -21.48
C GLY A 147 -13.33 13.33 -20.93
N GLN A 148 -14.26 12.87 -21.77
CA GLN A 148 -15.40 12.07 -21.30
C GLN A 148 -14.96 10.61 -21.14
N GLY A 149 -14.75 10.17 -19.89
CA GLY A 149 -14.41 8.79 -19.58
C GLY A 149 -14.71 8.43 -18.14
N LYS A 150 -15.05 7.16 -17.87
CA LYS A 150 -15.41 6.65 -16.53
C LYS A 150 -14.30 6.83 -15.48
N PHE A 151 -13.06 6.96 -15.93
CA PHE A 151 -11.85 7.11 -15.10
C PHE A 151 -11.20 8.49 -15.27
N VAL A 152 -11.94 9.47 -15.78
CA VAL A 152 -11.46 10.85 -15.78
C VAL A 152 -11.80 11.44 -14.41
N PRO A 153 -10.82 11.94 -13.64
CA PRO A 153 -11.07 12.51 -12.32
C PRO A 153 -12.01 13.72 -12.43
N SER A 154 -12.92 13.84 -11.48
CA SER A 154 -13.80 15.00 -11.38
C SER A 154 -13.00 16.27 -11.05
N GLU A 155 -13.58 17.44 -11.32
CA GLU A 155 -12.98 18.73 -10.96
C GLU A 155 -12.61 18.80 -9.46
N LYS A 156 -13.49 18.26 -8.60
CA LYS A 156 -13.24 18.12 -7.15
C LYS A 156 -11.97 17.30 -6.87
N VAL A 157 -11.80 16.17 -7.55
CA VAL A 157 -10.60 15.33 -7.39
C VAL A 157 -9.37 16.03 -7.92
N MET A 158 -9.45 16.71 -9.06
CA MET A 158 -8.33 17.44 -9.64
C MET A 158 -7.83 18.55 -8.69
N GLN A 159 -8.73 19.30 -8.08
CA GLN A 159 -8.39 20.30 -7.07
C GLN A 159 -7.73 19.69 -5.84
N LEU A 160 -8.25 18.58 -5.32
CA LEU A 160 -7.63 17.87 -4.19
C LEU A 160 -6.25 17.30 -4.54
N ARG A 161 -6.10 16.73 -5.74
CA ARG A 161 -4.79 16.25 -6.24
C ARG A 161 -3.78 17.39 -6.25
N GLN A 162 -4.15 18.54 -6.82
CA GLN A 162 -3.26 19.70 -6.89
C GLN A 162 -2.87 20.21 -5.49
N LYS A 163 -3.84 20.30 -4.56
CA LYS A 163 -3.56 20.68 -3.16
C LYS A 163 -2.60 19.69 -2.49
N ILE A 164 -2.85 18.38 -2.59
CA ILE A 164 -1.96 17.37 -2.01
C ILE A 164 -0.57 17.46 -2.64
N MET A 165 -0.45 17.53 -3.96
CA MET A 165 0.86 17.64 -4.63
C MET A 165 1.64 18.87 -4.17
N LYS A 166 0.96 20.01 -4.04
CA LYS A 166 1.55 21.24 -3.51
C LYS A 166 1.98 21.07 -2.05
N PHE A 167 1.11 20.52 -1.21
CA PHE A 167 1.41 20.27 0.21
C PHE A 167 2.61 19.33 0.38
N MET A 168 2.64 18.25 -0.40
CA MET A 168 3.74 17.30 -0.43
C MET A 168 5.05 17.99 -0.77
N LYS A 169 5.05 18.82 -1.83
CA LYS A 169 6.22 19.57 -2.31
C LYS A 169 6.73 20.59 -1.30
N ASP A 170 5.83 21.36 -0.72
CA ASP A 170 6.21 22.54 0.07
C ASP A 170 6.44 22.19 1.54
N HIS A 171 5.82 21.12 2.04
CA HIS A 171 5.80 20.81 3.48
C HIS A 171 6.36 19.42 3.82
N ILE A 172 6.00 18.38 3.07
CA ILE A 172 6.38 17.00 3.43
C ILE A 172 7.79 16.65 2.96
N TYR A 173 8.07 16.74 1.65
CA TYR A 173 9.38 16.35 1.10
C TYR A 173 10.57 17.08 1.74
N PRO A 174 10.50 18.39 2.06
CA PRO A 174 11.60 19.07 2.75
C PRO A 174 11.90 18.53 4.15
N LYS A 175 10.96 17.80 4.76
CA LYS A 175 11.06 17.28 6.14
C LYS A 175 11.34 15.79 6.21
N GLU A 176 11.31 15.07 5.09
CA GLU A 176 11.48 13.61 5.08
C GLU A 176 12.81 13.16 5.68
N ASP A 177 13.91 13.84 5.37
CA ASP A 177 15.24 13.51 5.91
C ASP A 177 15.28 13.58 7.44
N GLU A 178 14.58 14.54 8.04
CA GLU A 178 14.48 14.71 9.49
C GLU A 178 13.62 13.61 10.11
N LEU A 179 12.45 13.35 9.52
CA LEU A 179 11.54 12.29 9.96
C LEU A 179 12.22 10.90 9.86
N TYR A 180 13.00 10.64 8.81
CA TYR A 180 13.77 9.40 8.68
C TYR A 180 14.85 9.25 9.74
N LYS A 181 15.56 10.33 10.10
CA LYS A 181 16.55 10.30 11.20
C LYS A 181 15.88 9.95 12.52
N HIS A 182 14.71 10.53 12.80
CA HIS A 182 13.93 10.20 14.00
C HIS A 182 13.52 8.73 14.03
N ALA A 183 12.99 8.22 12.91
CA ALA A 183 12.54 6.83 12.77
C ALA A 183 13.66 5.79 12.96
N GLN A 184 14.90 6.17 12.64
CA GLN A 184 16.09 5.34 12.78
C GLN A 184 16.77 5.51 14.14
N SER A 185 16.31 6.44 14.98
CA SER A 185 16.86 6.72 16.29
C SER A 185 16.25 5.84 17.40
N THR A 186 16.80 5.96 18.60
CA THR A 186 16.21 5.35 19.80
C THR A 186 14.85 5.95 20.18
N SER A 187 14.54 7.16 19.70
CA SER A 187 13.28 7.87 19.94
C SER A 187 12.18 7.54 18.92
N ARG A 188 12.38 6.53 18.06
CA ARG A 188 11.47 6.13 16.98
C ARG A 188 10.01 5.86 17.37
N TRP A 189 9.74 5.61 18.65
CA TRP A 189 8.39 5.36 19.18
C TRP A 189 7.73 6.61 19.77
N THR A 190 8.43 7.74 19.76
CA THR A 190 7.89 9.03 20.20
C THR A 190 7.39 9.83 18.99
N ILE A 191 6.42 10.72 19.22
CA ILE A 191 5.88 11.59 18.18
C ILE A 191 6.88 12.70 17.87
N HIS A 192 7.23 12.87 16.59
CA HIS A 192 8.10 13.96 16.17
C HIS A 192 7.32 15.29 16.11
N PRO A 193 7.83 16.40 16.67
CA PRO A 193 7.11 17.69 16.68
C PRO A 193 6.70 18.19 15.29
N GLU A 194 7.57 18.01 14.28
CA GLU A 194 7.25 18.40 12.90
C GLU A 194 6.10 17.59 12.32
N GLU A 195 5.89 16.35 12.75
CA GLU A 195 4.75 15.56 12.31
C GLU A 195 3.42 16.19 12.78
N GLU A 196 3.37 16.65 14.03
CA GLU A 196 2.19 17.36 14.58
C GLU A 196 1.97 18.72 13.91
N ASN A 197 3.05 19.45 13.62
CA ASN A 197 2.98 20.70 12.86
C ASN A 197 2.40 20.47 11.45
N LEU A 198 2.84 19.41 10.76
CA LEU A 198 2.34 19.04 9.43
C LEU A 198 0.87 18.60 9.49
N LYS A 199 0.46 17.84 10.52
CA LYS A 199 -0.96 17.48 10.72
C LYS A 199 -1.85 18.70 10.95
N ALA A 200 -1.38 19.67 11.75
CA ALA A 200 -2.11 20.90 11.99
C ALA A 200 -2.31 21.69 10.68
N LEU A 201 -1.25 21.85 9.88
CA LEU A 201 -1.34 22.52 8.58
C LEU A 201 -2.26 21.77 7.60
N ALA A 202 -2.19 20.44 7.57
CA ALA A 202 -3.07 19.62 6.74
C ALA A 202 -4.54 19.83 7.11
N LYS A 203 -4.88 19.96 8.39
CA LYS A 203 -6.24 20.29 8.85
C LYS A 203 -6.68 21.67 8.37
N GLU A 204 -5.81 22.67 8.47
CA GLU A 204 -6.10 24.04 8.01
C GLU A 204 -6.37 24.11 6.50
N GLU A 205 -5.67 23.30 5.70
CA GLU A 205 -5.88 23.22 4.25
C GLU A 205 -7.06 22.31 3.82
N GLY A 206 -7.68 21.63 4.78
CA GLY A 206 -8.77 20.69 4.54
C GLY A 206 -8.33 19.34 3.95
N LEU A 207 -7.07 18.97 4.14
CA LEU A 207 -6.47 17.71 3.69
C LEU A 207 -6.48 16.66 4.81
N TRP A 208 -7.64 16.44 5.44
CA TRP A 208 -7.76 15.61 6.63
C TRP A 208 -8.88 14.57 6.48
N ASN A 209 -8.66 13.35 6.97
CA ASN A 209 -9.64 12.25 6.95
C ASN A 209 -10.20 11.95 5.54
N LEU A 210 -9.37 12.11 4.50
CA LEU A 210 -9.80 12.01 3.09
C LEU A 210 -10.31 10.62 2.70
N PHE A 211 -9.99 9.60 3.50
CA PHE A 211 -10.39 8.21 3.29
C PHE A 211 -11.87 7.94 3.60
N ILE A 212 -12.54 8.78 4.41
CA ILE A 212 -13.89 8.49 4.90
C ILE A 212 -14.89 8.50 3.74
N PRO A 213 -15.54 7.35 3.44
CA PRO A 213 -16.49 7.28 2.34
C PRO A 213 -17.74 8.12 2.61
N LEU A 214 -18.38 8.60 1.54
CA LEU A 214 -19.57 9.45 1.61
C LEU A 214 -20.69 8.87 2.51
N ASP A 215 -20.95 7.56 2.43
CA ASP A 215 -22.00 6.91 3.21
C ASP A 215 -21.67 6.83 4.70
N SER A 216 -20.41 6.58 5.05
CA SER A 216 -19.93 6.55 6.42
C SER A 216 -19.91 7.94 7.04
N ALA A 217 -19.47 8.96 6.29
CA ALA A 217 -19.54 10.36 6.69
C ALA A 217 -20.98 10.80 6.95
N ALA A 218 -21.93 10.44 6.09
CA ALA A 218 -23.35 10.78 6.27
C ALA A 218 -23.95 10.14 7.54
N ARG A 219 -23.63 8.86 7.81
CA ARG A 219 -24.07 8.16 9.03
C ARG A 219 -23.46 8.80 10.29
N ALA A 220 -22.16 9.07 10.27
CA ALA A 220 -21.46 9.69 11.39
C ALA A 220 -21.98 11.10 11.68
N ARG A 221 -22.28 11.91 10.64
CA ARG A 221 -22.92 13.22 10.80
C ARG A 221 -24.21 13.11 11.60
N LYS A 222 -25.09 12.16 11.28
CA LYS A 222 -26.35 11.98 12.01
C LYS A 222 -26.13 11.66 13.50
N LEU A 223 -25.13 10.82 13.79
CA LEU A 223 -24.81 10.41 15.17
C LEU A 223 -24.15 11.54 15.98
N LEU A 224 -23.32 12.35 15.35
CA LEU A 224 -22.59 13.47 15.99
C LEU A 224 -23.42 14.76 16.06
N LEU A 225 -24.36 14.99 15.13
CA LEU A 225 -25.25 16.16 15.13
C LEU A 225 -26.33 16.09 16.22
N GLU A 226 -26.67 14.89 16.72
CA GLU A 226 -27.58 14.72 17.86
C GLU A 226 -26.98 15.21 19.18
N ASP A 227 -25.67 15.46 19.26
CA ASP A 227 -24.97 15.85 20.50
C ASP A 227 -23.79 16.81 20.22
N GLN A 228 -24.08 18.10 20.05
CA GLN A 228 -23.09 19.15 19.75
C GLN A 228 -22.13 19.47 20.92
N SER A 229 -22.23 18.78 22.06
CA SER A 229 -21.47 19.10 23.27
C SER A 229 -20.03 18.56 23.28
N HIS A 230 -19.63 17.76 22.29
CA HIS A 230 -18.41 16.94 22.36
C HIS A 230 -17.39 17.15 21.23
N VAL A 231 -17.68 18.03 20.27
CA VAL A 231 -16.70 18.40 19.23
C VAL A 231 -15.98 19.66 19.67
N SER A 232 -14.64 19.61 19.70
CA SER A 232 -13.79 20.74 20.05
C SER A 232 -14.18 21.99 19.26
N ALA A 233 -14.34 23.15 19.92
CA ALA A 233 -14.95 24.39 19.40
C ALA A 233 -14.24 25.11 18.22
N GLY A 234 -13.36 24.41 17.49
CA GLY A 234 -12.68 24.89 16.29
C GLY A 234 -12.64 23.89 15.13
N SER A 235 -13.17 22.67 15.30
CA SER A 235 -13.30 21.69 14.23
C SER A 235 -14.66 21.89 13.56
N SER A 236 -14.70 22.40 12.33
CA SER A 236 -15.93 22.30 11.55
C SER A 236 -16.24 20.80 11.37
N ASN A 237 -17.48 20.38 11.67
CA ASN A 237 -17.92 18.98 11.54
C ASN A 237 -17.62 18.37 10.16
N ASP A 238 -17.47 19.21 9.14
CA ASP A 238 -17.12 18.80 7.79
C ASP A 238 -15.65 18.40 7.62
N LEU A 239 -14.72 18.93 8.42
CA LEU A 239 -13.30 18.51 8.41
C LEU A 239 -13.10 17.18 9.13
N LEU A 240 -13.84 16.92 10.22
CA LEU A 240 -13.75 15.66 10.95
C LEU A 240 -14.21 14.45 10.14
N LEU A 241 -15.18 14.63 9.25
CA LEU A 241 -15.76 13.53 8.48
C LEU A 241 -15.24 13.45 7.05
N GLY A 242 -14.19 14.21 6.75
CA GLY A 242 -13.49 14.20 5.48
C GLY A 242 -14.29 14.76 4.32
N ALA A 243 -13.68 14.69 3.13
CA ALA A 243 -14.23 15.26 1.91
C ALA A 243 -15.42 14.47 1.31
N GLY A 244 -15.80 13.33 1.89
CA GLY A 244 -16.87 12.47 1.38
C GLY A 244 -16.60 12.01 -0.05
N LEU A 245 -15.54 11.23 -0.23
CA LEU A 245 -15.09 10.72 -1.53
C LEU A 245 -15.67 9.33 -1.80
N THR A 246 -15.83 9.00 -3.08
CA THR A 246 -15.96 7.59 -3.49
C THR A 246 -14.61 6.90 -3.45
N ASN A 247 -14.61 5.56 -3.45
CA ASN A 247 -13.37 4.78 -3.47
C ASN A 247 -12.48 5.10 -4.69
N LEU A 248 -13.09 5.36 -5.85
CA LEU A 248 -12.36 5.74 -7.06
C LEU A 248 -11.70 7.11 -6.90
N GLU A 249 -12.43 8.09 -6.39
CA GLU A 249 -11.93 9.45 -6.14
C GLU A 249 -10.78 9.44 -5.11
N TYR A 250 -10.93 8.70 -4.01
CA TYR A 250 -9.88 8.53 -3.01
C TYR A 250 -8.65 7.79 -3.56
N GLY A 251 -8.85 6.81 -4.46
CA GLY A 251 -7.77 6.09 -5.13
C GLY A 251 -6.78 7.00 -5.85
N TYR A 252 -7.27 8.06 -6.53
CA TYR A 252 -6.40 9.07 -7.15
C TYR A 252 -5.56 9.87 -6.16
N LEU A 253 -6.03 10.03 -4.91
CA LEU A 253 -5.29 10.74 -3.87
C LEU A 253 -4.26 9.82 -3.21
N CYS A 254 -4.61 8.54 -3.00
CA CYS A 254 -3.70 7.51 -2.50
C CYS A 254 -2.46 7.35 -3.36
N GLU A 255 -2.60 7.45 -4.68
CA GLU A 255 -1.47 7.43 -5.63
C GLU A 255 -0.42 8.50 -5.30
N ILE A 256 -0.86 9.70 -4.94
CA ILE A 256 0.03 10.83 -4.61
C ILE A 256 0.58 10.69 -3.19
N MET A 257 -0.28 10.38 -2.21
CA MET A 257 0.15 10.19 -0.82
C MET A 257 1.16 9.05 -0.71
N GLY A 258 1.00 7.97 -1.48
CA GLY A 258 1.92 6.82 -1.50
C GLY A 258 3.32 7.13 -2.02
N ARG A 259 3.57 8.34 -2.55
CA ARG A 259 4.91 8.81 -2.93
C ARG A 259 5.78 9.14 -1.72
N SER A 260 5.20 9.23 -0.51
CA SER A 260 5.91 9.40 0.77
C SER A 260 5.37 8.42 1.81
N VAL A 261 6.25 7.82 2.61
CA VAL A 261 5.84 6.98 3.75
C VAL A 261 5.18 7.78 4.88
N TRP A 262 5.40 9.10 4.93
CA TRP A 262 4.91 9.98 5.98
C TRP A 262 3.54 10.59 5.68
N ALA A 263 3.25 10.80 4.40
CA ALA A 263 2.07 11.53 3.96
C ALA A 263 0.73 10.94 4.44
N PRO A 264 0.49 9.61 4.39
CA PRO A 264 -0.77 9.07 4.89
C PRO A 264 -1.03 9.45 6.34
N GLN A 265 -0.01 9.42 7.22
CA GLN A 265 -0.18 9.77 8.62
C GLN A 265 -0.44 11.28 8.82
N ILE A 266 0.23 12.12 8.04
CA ILE A 266 0.05 13.59 8.06
C ILE A 266 -1.37 14.00 7.65
N PHE A 267 -2.01 13.26 6.74
CA PHE A 267 -3.39 13.51 6.30
C PHE A 267 -4.44 12.69 7.08
N ASN A 268 -4.03 11.97 8.13
CA ASN A 268 -4.85 11.02 8.91
C ASN A 268 -5.50 9.90 8.08
N CYS A 269 -4.78 9.47 7.04
CA CYS A 269 -5.11 8.42 6.08
C CYS A 269 -4.19 7.19 6.22
N GLY A 270 -3.41 7.10 7.31
CA GLY A 270 -2.44 6.01 7.55
C GLY A 270 -3.06 4.76 8.16
N ALA A 271 -2.58 3.59 7.72
CA ALA A 271 -2.90 2.31 8.36
C ALA A 271 -2.11 2.15 9.68
N PRO A 272 -2.65 1.40 10.67
CA PRO A 272 -3.91 0.66 10.66
C PRO A 272 -5.15 1.50 11.04
N ASP A 273 -4.97 2.78 11.39
CA ASP A 273 -6.03 3.61 11.98
C ASP A 273 -7.24 3.81 11.08
N THR A 274 -7.05 3.96 9.77
CA THR A 274 -8.17 4.11 8.83
C THR A 274 -9.13 2.92 8.89
N GLY A 275 -8.60 1.68 8.90
CA GLY A 275 -9.41 0.48 9.04
C GLY A 275 -10.12 0.40 10.39
N ASN A 276 -9.43 0.75 11.48
CA ASN A 276 -10.02 0.77 12.82
C ASN A 276 -11.12 1.84 12.96
N MET A 277 -10.92 3.03 12.38
CA MET A 277 -11.93 4.08 12.29
C MET A 277 -13.14 3.62 11.49
N GLU A 278 -12.96 2.91 10.37
CA GLU A 278 -14.06 2.32 9.59
C GLU A 278 -14.88 1.29 10.39
N VAL A 279 -14.22 0.44 11.19
CA VAL A 279 -14.89 -0.51 12.08
C VAL A 279 -15.75 0.23 13.10
N LEU A 280 -15.22 1.25 13.75
CA LEU A 280 -15.96 2.03 14.75
C LEU A 280 -17.11 2.84 14.12
N LEU A 281 -16.89 3.43 12.95
CA LEU A 281 -17.91 4.16 12.18
C LEU A 281 -19.11 3.27 11.82
N ARG A 282 -18.85 1.98 11.54
CA ARG A 282 -19.88 1.07 11.05
C ARG A 282 -20.53 0.24 12.15
N TYR A 283 -19.77 -0.17 13.17
CA TYR A 283 -20.20 -1.16 14.15
C TYR A 283 -20.10 -0.68 15.61
N GLY A 284 -19.40 0.43 15.87
CA GLY A 284 -19.23 0.94 17.23
C GLY A 284 -20.54 1.48 17.82
N THR A 285 -20.77 1.25 19.11
CA THR A 285 -21.86 1.92 19.86
C THR A 285 -21.60 3.42 19.98
N LYS A 286 -22.60 4.22 20.38
CA LYS A 286 -22.43 5.66 20.60
C LYS A 286 -21.30 5.95 21.60
N GLU A 287 -21.20 5.16 22.65
CA GLU A 287 -20.18 5.27 23.69
C GLU A 287 -18.79 4.94 23.14
N GLN A 288 -18.66 3.86 22.36
CA GLN A 288 -17.39 3.48 21.72
C GLN A 288 -16.93 4.53 20.70
N GLN A 289 -17.87 5.08 19.92
CA GLN A 289 -17.55 6.14 18.95
C GLN A 289 -17.08 7.41 19.67
N LYS A 290 -17.77 7.84 20.74
CA LYS A 290 -17.34 8.99 21.53
C LYS A 290 -15.96 8.78 22.17
N GLN A 291 -15.74 7.61 22.75
CA GLN A 291 -14.52 7.31 23.48
C GLN A 291 -13.30 7.11 22.56
N TRP A 292 -13.48 6.47 21.41
CA TRP A 292 -12.36 6.01 20.58
C TRP A 292 -12.36 6.60 19.17
N LEU A 293 -13.52 6.66 18.50
CA LEU A 293 -13.57 7.17 17.13
C LEU A 293 -13.27 8.66 17.07
N VAL A 294 -13.87 9.48 17.95
CA VAL A 294 -13.66 10.94 17.92
C VAL A 294 -12.18 11.30 18.12
N PRO A 295 -11.45 10.77 19.12
CA PRO A 295 -10.03 11.03 19.26
C PRO A 295 -9.17 10.55 18.07
N LEU A 296 -9.54 9.44 17.42
CA LEU A 296 -8.88 8.96 16.20
C LEU A 296 -9.12 9.91 15.00
N LEU A 297 -10.37 10.37 14.82
CA LEU A 297 -10.72 11.34 13.78
C LEU A 297 -10.04 12.70 14.00
N GLU A 298 -9.82 13.09 15.26
CA GLU A 298 -9.05 14.28 15.64
C GLU A 298 -7.53 14.08 15.51
N GLY A 299 -7.05 12.83 15.33
CA GLY A 299 -5.63 12.49 15.29
C GLY A 299 -4.91 12.61 16.63
N LYS A 300 -5.65 12.57 17.76
CA LYS A 300 -5.10 12.70 19.12
C LYS A 300 -4.54 11.38 19.67
N ILE A 301 -5.04 10.26 19.16
CA ILE A 301 -4.58 8.92 19.53
C ILE A 301 -4.27 8.10 18.28
N ARG A 302 -3.58 6.98 18.47
CA ARG A 302 -3.31 5.96 17.45
C ARG A 302 -3.89 4.63 17.92
N SER A 303 -3.96 3.67 17.02
CA SER A 303 -4.52 2.35 17.27
C SER A 303 -3.67 1.24 16.68
N GLY A 304 -3.77 0.05 17.26
CA GLY A 304 -3.22 -1.19 16.70
C GLY A 304 -4.35 -2.10 16.24
N PHE A 305 -4.06 -3.01 15.31
CA PHE A 305 -4.95 -4.11 14.96
C PHE A 305 -4.21 -5.43 15.19
N ALA A 306 -4.63 -6.19 16.22
CA ALA A 306 -4.04 -7.47 16.55
C ALA A 306 -4.96 -8.60 16.09
N MET A 307 -4.50 -9.33 15.07
CA MET A 307 -5.17 -10.52 14.53
C MET A 307 -4.18 -11.67 14.37
N THR A 308 -2.96 -11.39 13.94
CA THR A 308 -1.92 -12.40 13.72
C THR A 308 -1.40 -12.95 15.05
N GLU A 309 -1.19 -14.25 15.11
CA GLU A 309 -0.64 -14.97 16.27
C GLU A 309 0.64 -15.70 15.83
N PRO A 310 1.77 -15.55 16.56
CA PRO A 310 3.04 -16.12 16.12
C PRO A 310 3.07 -17.66 16.14
N GLN A 311 2.19 -18.30 16.91
CA GLN A 311 2.19 -19.75 17.13
C GLN A 311 1.39 -20.54 16.09
N VAL A 312 0.60 -19.87 15.24
CA VAL A 312 -0.31 -20.51 14.28
C VAL A 312 -0.22 -19.86 12.91
N ALA A 313 -0.64 -20.57 11.87
CA ALA A 313 -0.69 -20.03 10.51
C ALA A 313 -1.90 -19.09 10.35
N SER A 314 -1.79 -17.85 10.82
CA SER A 314 -2.89 -16.85 10.84
C SER A 314 -3.33 -16.35 9.46
N SER A 315 -2.73 -16.80 8.37
CA SER A 315 -3.25 -16.56 7.02
C SER A 315 -4.62 -17.20 6.82
N ASP A 316 -4.90 -18.29 7.55
CA ASP A 316 -6.24 -18.82 7.72
C ASP A 316 -6.76 -18.36 9.10
N ALA A 317 -7.76 -17.48 9.09
CA ALA A 317 -8.33 -16.89 10.30
C ALA A 317 -9.01 -17.92 11.22
N THR A 318 -9.29 -19.13 10.72
CA THR A 318 -9.86 -20.22 11.55
C THR A 318 -8.84 -20.85 12.50
N ASN A 319 -7.54 -20.59 12.28
CA ASN A 319 -6.47 -21.06 13.15
C ASN A 319 -6.19 -20.14 14.34
N ILE A 320 -6.89 -19.00 14.48
CA ILE A 320 -6.70 -18.07 15.60
C ILE A 320 -7.16 -18.75 16.90
N GLU A 321 -6.26 -18.83 17.89
CA GLU A 321 -6.49 -19.55 19.15
C GLU A 321 -6.69 -18.61 20.35
N CYS A 322 -6.53 -17.28 20.18
CA CYS A 322 -6.80 -16.30 21.22
C CYS A 322 -8.26 -16.40 21.70
N ALA A 323 -8.44 -17.01 22.86
CA ALA A 323 -9.75 -17.25 23.44
C ALA A 323 -10.35 -15.97 24.01
N VAL A 324 -11.60 -15.69 23.65
CA VAL A 324 -12.44 -14.66 24.27
C VAL A 324 -13.62 -15.38 24.91
N SER A 325 -13.64 -15.44 26.25
CA SER A 325 -14.73 -16.06 26.99
C SER A 325 -15.73 -15.01 27.50
N ARG A 326 -17.01 -15.37 27.57
CA ARG A 326 -18.05 -14.47 28.06
C ARG A 326 -18.08 -14.48 29.59
N ALA A 327 -17.17 -13.75 30.22
CA ALA A 327 -17.18 -13.47 31.66
C ALA A 327 -17.57 -12.00 31.90
N GLY A 328 -18.84 -11.72 32.17
CA GLY A 328 -19.31 -10.34 32.43
C GLY A 328 -19.07 -9.38 31.26
N ARG A 329 -18.38 -8.25 31.50
CA ARG A 329 -18.19 -7.12 30.56
C ARG A 329 -16.95 -7.22 29.64
N PHE A 330 -16.42 -8.43 29.43
CA PHE A 330 -15.25 -8.80 28.58
C PHE A 330 -13.87 -8.56 29.21
N LEU A 331 -13.06 -9.63 29.23
CA LEU A 331 -11.60 -9.59 29.31
C LEU A 331 -11.06 -10.67 28.36
N CYS A 332 -10.07 -10.30 27.55
CA CYS A 332 -9.22 -11.22 26.83
C CYS A 332 -8.08 -11.60 27.76
N ASP A 333 -7.99 -12.86 28.17
CA ASP A 333 -7.02 -13.33 29.18
C ASP A 333 -5.56 -13.26 28.69
N LYS A 334 -5.32 -12.96 27.40
CA LYS A 334 -4.00 -13.01 26.77
C LYS A 334 -3.60 -11.77 25.98
N TRP A 335 -4.36 -10.68 26.04
CA TRP A 335 -4.04 -9.47 25.27
C TRP A 335 -2.66 -8.91 25.62
N GLN A 336 -2.35 -8.83 26.92
CA GLN A 336 -1.05 -8.34 27.39
C GLN A 336 0.08 -9.27 26.92
N GLU A 337 -0.10 -10.59 27.01
CA GLU A 337 0.88 -11.58 26.54
C GLU A 337 1.13 -11.48 25.03
N MET A 338 0.10 -11.18 24.23
CA MET A 338 0.26 -10.93 22.79
C MET A 338 1.05 -9.66 22.52
N VAL A 339 0.73 -8.54 23.18
CA VAL A 339 1.47 -7.27 23.00
C VAL A 339 2.95 -7.44 23.41
N ASP A 340 3.19 -8.11 24.53
CA ASP A 340 4.54 -8.37 25.05
C ASP A 340 5.36 -9.26 24.09
N GLN A 341 4.75 -10.26 23.46
CA GLN A 341 5.41 -11.12 22.45
C GLN A 341 5.81 -10.36 21.17
N TRP A 342 5.16 -9.24 20.87
CA TRP A 342 5.47 -8.40 19.72
C TRP A 342 6.56 -7.35 20.02
N GLY A 343 7.06 -7.30 21.27
CA GLY A 343 8.15 -6.41 21.68
C GLY A 343 7.76 -4.94 21.82
N TYR A 344 6.46 -4.64 21.90
CA TYR A 344 5.98 -3.31 22.22
C TYR A 344 5.99 -3.17 23.75
N GLY A 345 6.86 -2.29 24.27
CA GLY A 345 6.89 -1.97 25.69
C GLY A 345 5.56 -1.38 26.17
N PRO A 346 5.33 -1.31 27.50
CA PRO A 346 4.06 -0.91 28.11
C PRO A 346 3.63 0.57 27.89
N GLU A 347 4.30 1.30 26.98
CA GLU A 347 4.05 2.72 26.68
C GLU A 347 3.35 2.94 25.31
N VAL A 348 2.47 2.02 24.90
CA VAL A 348 1.58 2.21 23.73
C VAL A 348 0.18 2.61 24.17
#